data_AF-A0A6F8YX67-F1
#
_entry.id   AF-A0A6F8YX67-F1
#
_cell.length_a   1.000
_cell.length_b   1.000
_cell.length_c   1.000
_cell.angle_alpha   90.00
_cell.angle_beta   90.00
_cell.angle_gamma   90.00
#
_symmetry.space_group_name_H-M   'P 1'
#
loop_
_entity.id
_entity.type
_entity.pdbx_description
1 polymer ?
#
loop_
_entity_poly.entity_id
_entity_poly.type
_entity_poly.pdbx_seq_one_letter_code
_entity_poly.pdbx_strand_id
1 'polypeptide(L)'
;MTNTIRPAPADVGRLATQILDLVEASEEYRRLEESTRLYPDCWATFTGYPIVASFDLSRDAGPLFVEAMRVLALKAALFELTGGDERTAELIVSAPVDEMVHAVLAQYTLCVRMTARLGIQFVHMTDQERFGWQPGDYTQQCYQAAGWGVPDPRYWIGKDETGRRLGVLRERYASIGIMDDGRRHDIDFAAGTPELAAAG
;
A
#
# COMPACT_ATOMS: atom_id res chain seq x y z
N MET A 1 25.06 -17.49 4.14
CA MET A 1 24.07 -16.60 3.51
C MET A 1 23.80 -17.17 2.13
N THR A 2 22.66 -17.83 1.97
CA THR A 2 22.21 -18.28 0.64
C THR A 2 21.96 -17.04 -0.21
N ASN A 3 22.65 -16.94 -1.33
CA ASN A 3 22.44 -15.89 -2.31
C ASN A 3 21.10 -16.20 -2.99
N THR A 4 19.99 -15.67 -2.47
CA THR A 4 18.68 -15.88 -3.07
C THR A 4 18.66 -15.16 -4.41
N ILE A 5 18.80 -15.92 -5.50
CA ILE A 5 18.72 -15.40 -6.85
C ILE A 5 17.29 -14.93 -7.05
N ARG A 6 17.09 -13.61 -7.16
CA ARG A 6 15.78 -13.06 -7.52
C ARG A 6 15.40 -13.56 -8.92
N PRO A 7 14.14 -13.99 -9.15
CA PRO A 7 13.66 -14.30 -10.48
C PRO A 7 13.87 -13.15 -11.48
N ALA A 8 13.86 -13.42 -12.78
CA ALA A 8 13.95 -12.36 -13.76
C ALA A 8 12.67 -11.49 -13.74
N PRO A 9 12.76 -10.14 -13.86
CA PRO A 9 11.59 -9.28 -13.87
C PRO A 9 10.52 -9.67 -14.91
N ALA A 10 10.94 -10.20 -16.07
CA ALA A 10 10.04 -10.66 -17.12
C ALA A 10 9.20 -11.88 -16.71
N ASP A 11 9.77 -12.82 -15.95
CA ASP A 11 9.03 -13.98 -15.46
C ASP A 11 8.03 -13.58 -14.39
N VAL A 12 8.43 -12.67 -13.49
CA VAL A 12 7.55 -12.09 -12.47
C VAL A 12 6.42 -11.32 -13.11
N GLY A 13 6.72 -10.41 -14.04
CA GLY A 13 5.72 -9.57 -14.71
C GLY A 13 4.68 -10.40 -15.45
N ARG A 14 5.12 -11.40 -16.22
CA ARG A 14 4.20 -12.31 -16.94
C ARG A 14 3.25 -13.04 -16.00
N LEU A 15 3.77 -13.63 -14.92
CA LEU A 15 2.94 -14.36 -13.95
C LEU A 15 2.03 -13.41 -13.17
N ALA A 16 2.51 -12.23 -12.81
CA ALA A 16 1.70 -11.22 -12.12
C ALA A 16 0.51 -10.77 -12.97
N THR A 17 0.68 -10.57 -14.27
CA THR A 17 -0.45 -10.27 -15.17
C THR A 17 -1.48 -11.40 -15.17
N GLN A 18 -1.05 -12.67 -15.25
CA GLN A 18 -1.96 -13.81 -15.18
C GLN A 18 -2.73 -13.89 -13.86
N ILE A 19 -2.04 -13.64 -12.73
CA ILE A 19 -2.66 -13.60 -11.40
C ILE A 19 -3.68 -12.45 -11.32
N LEU A 20 -3.32 -11.27 -11.81
CA LEU A 20 -4.21 -10.12 -11.80
C LEU A 20 -5.46 -10.38 -12.66
N ASP A 21 -5.30 -10.94 -13.87
CA ASP A 21 -6.42 -11.30 -14.74
C ASP A 21 -7.38 -12.30 -14.06
N LEU A 22 -6.84 -13.30 -13.35
CA LEU A 22 -7.65 -14.27 -12.59
C LEU A 22 -8.42 -13.60 -11.45
N VAL A 23 -7.78 -12.65 -10.78
CA VAL A 23 -8.38 -11.88 -9.67
C VAL A 23 -9.44 -10.92 -10.19
N GLU A 24 -9.22 -10.23 -11.30
CA GLU A 24 -10.19 -9.30 -11.89
C GLU A 24 -11.41 -10.03 -12.47
N ALA A 25 -11.22 -11.25 -12.99
CA ALA A 25 -12.30 -12.11 -13.47
C ALA A 25 -13.10 -12.79 -12.34
N SER A 26 -12.71 -12.59 -11.07
CA SER A 26 -13.32 -13.25 -9.92
C SER A 26 -14.67 -12.59 -9.54
N GLU A 27 -15.63 -13.39 -9.05
CA GLU A 27 -16.93 -12.86 -8.61
C GLU A 27 -16.83 -11.93 -7.39
N GLU A 28 -15.76 -12.07 -6.60
CA GLU A 28 -15.49 -11.27 -5.42
C GLU A 28 -14.87 -9.91 -5.75
N TYR A 29 -14.25 -9.74 -6.92
CA TYR A 29 -13.44 -8.56 -7.26
C TYR A 29 -14.20 -7.25 -7.06
N ARG A 30 -15.40 -7.13 -7.63
CA ARG A 30 -16.23 -5.92 -7.49
C ARG A 30 -16.51 -5.60 -6.02
N ARG A 31 -16.82 -6.64 -5.22
CA ARG A 31 -17.08 -6.45 -3.79
C ARG A 31 -15.83 -6.04 -3.03
N LEU A 32 -14.67 -6.60 -3.40
CA LEU A 32 -13.37 -6.23 -2.83
C LEU A 32 -13.05 -4.76 -3.13
N GLU A 33 -13.20 -4.33 -4.39
CA GLU A 33 -12.99 -2.93 -4.78
C GLU A 33 -13.91 -1.98 -3.99
N GLU A 34 -15.21 -2.27 -3.98
CA GLU A 34 -16.19 -1.45 -3.26
C GLU A 34 -15.86 -1.37 -1.78
N SER A 35 -15.60 -2.51 -1.11
CA SER A 35 -15.37 -2.51 0.33
C SER A 35 -14.03 -1.89 0.73
N THR A 36 -12.98 -2.04 -0.09
CA THR A 36 -11.68 -1.40 0.15
C THR A 36 -11.74 0.13 0.00
N ARG A 37 -12.63 0.65 -0.85
CA ARG A 37 -12.79 2.10 -1.07
C ARG A 37 -13.70 2.77 -0.02
N LEU A 38 -14.47 1.98 0.72
CA LEU A 38 -15.43 2.45 1.73
C LEU A 38 -14.78 2.53 3.11
N TYR A 39 -14.05 3.63 3.36
CA TYR A 39 -13.51 3.96 4.69
C TYR A 39 -13.74 5.44 5.04
N PRO A 40 -15.00 5.89 5.16
CA PRO A 40 -15.27 7.31 5.44
C PRO A 40 -14.74 7.76 6.81
N ASP A 41 -14.69 6.87 7.81
CA ASP A 41 -14.55 7.31 9.21
C ASP A 41 -13.38 6.68 9.99
N CYS A 42 -12.64 5.70 9.45
CA CYS A 42 -11.77 4.88 10.30
C CYS A 42 -10.38 4.53 9.76
N TRP A 43 -9.95 5.03 8.59
CA TRP A 43 -8.63 4.64 8.10
C TRP A 43 -7.87 5.71 7.32
N ALA A 44 -6.95 6.37 8.02
CA ALA A 44 -5.76 6.95 7.43
C ALA A 44 -4.61 6.73 8.41
N THR A 45 -3.45 6.30 7.90
CA THR A 45 -2.19 6.44 8.64
C THR A 45 -1.70 7.87 8.54
N PHE A 46 -0.72 8.24 9.36
CA PHE A 46 -0.05 9.55 9.27
C PHE A 46 1.12 9.53 8.24
N THR A 47 1.35 8.41 7.55
CA THR A 47 2.59 8.19 6.78
C THR A 47 2.42 7.72 5.33
N GLY A 48 1.30 7.09 4.96
CA GLY A 48 1.06 6.64 3.58
C GLY A 48 0.21 7.64 2.80
N TYR A 49 -1.12 7.58 2.86
CA TYR A 49 -1.98 8.47 2.08
C TYR A 49 -1.71 9.97 2.26
N PRO A 50 -1.42 10.49 3.49
CA PRO A 50 -1.19 11.92 3.66
C PRO A 50 0.03 12.47 2.91
N ILE A 51 0.98 11.63 2.47
CA ILE A 51 2.10 12.11 1.63
C ILE A 51 1.69 12.33 0.17
N VAL A 52 0.46 11.96 -0.23
CA VAL A 52 -0.09 12.34 -1.53
C VAL A 52 -0.56 13.79 -1.48
N ALA A 53 -0.05 14.62 -2.40
CA ALA A 53 -0.38 16.03 -2.42
C ALA A 53 -1.88 16.26 -2.65
N SER A 54 -2.49 17.05 -1.77
CA SER A 54 -3.93 17.36 -1.76
C SER A 54 -4.79 16.09 -1.78
N PHE A 55 -4.39 15.05 -1.05
CA PHE A 55 -5.08 13.76 -0.99
C PHE A 55 -6.58 13.92 -0.72
N ASP A 56 -7.39 13.17 -1.46
CA ASP A 56 -8.83 13.06 -1.30
C ASP A 56 -9.20 11.60 -1.54
N LEU A 57 -9.67 10.90 -0.51
CA LEU A 57 -10.00 9.47 -0.59
C LEU A 57 -11.02 9.19 -1.72
N SER A 58 -12.01 10.05 -1.92
CA SER A 58 -13.05 9.85 -2.95
C SER A 58 -12.48 9.82 -4.36
N ARG A 59 -11.44 10.64 -4.61
CA ARG A 59 -10.75 10.75 -5.89
C ARG A 59 -9.61 9.75 -6.02
N ASP A 60 -8.82 9.57 -4.97
CA ASP A 60 -7.53 8.89 -5.01
C ASP A 60 -7.65 7.38 -4.71
N ALA A 61 -8.72 6.90 -4.08
CA ALA A 61 -8.85 5.48 -3.71
C ALA A 61 -8.93 4.54 -4.93
N GLY A 62 -9.61 4.94 -6.01
CA GLY A 62 -9.73 4.11 -7.21
C GLY A 62 -8.36 3.83 -7.86
N PRO A 63 -7.59 4.85 -8.23
CA PRO A 63 -6.23 4.67 -8.75
C PRO A 63 -5.32 3.91 -7.79
N LEU A 64 -5.35 4.22 -6.50
CA LEU A 64 -4.55 3.50 -5.50
C LEU A 64 -4.91 2.02 -5.41
N PHE A 65 -6.20 1.68 -5.51
CA PHE A 65 -6.65 0.28 -5.51
C PHE A 65 -6.04 -0.49 -6.69
N VAL A 66 -6.03 0.09 -7.88
CA VAL A 66 -5.39 -0.51 -9.07
C VAL A 66 -3.90 -0.77 -8.80
N GLU A 67 -3.19 0.20 -8.24
CA GLU A 67 -1.76 0.04 -7.90
C GLU A 67 -1.52 -1.03 -6.82
N ALA A 68 -2.37 -1.10 -5.80
CA ALA A 68 -2.30 -2.13 -4.77
C ALA A 68 -2.54 -3.54 -5.33
N MET A 69 -3.52 -3.71 -6.23
CA MET A 69 -3.79 -5.00 -6.87
C MET A 69 -2.62 -5.45 -7.75
N ARG A 70 -2.00 -4.52 -8.50
CA ARG A 70 -0.77 -4.77 -9.26
C ARG A 70 0.38 -5.22 -8.35
N VAL A 71 0.60 -4.53 -7.23
CA VAL A 71 1.62 -4.91 -6.24
C VAL A 71 1.34 -6.28 -5.65
N LEU A 72 0.11 -6.56 -5.22
CA LEU A 72 -0.27 -7.86 -4.67
C LEU A 72 -0.05 -8.99 -5.68
N ALA A 73 -0.35 -8.77 -6.96
CA ALA A 73 -0.08 -9.72 -8.02
C ALA A 73 1.43 -9.96 -8.22
N LEU A 74 2.27 -8.91 -8.16
CA LEU A 74 3.72 -9.04 -8.21
C LEU A 74 4.28 -9.80 -7.01
N LYS A 75 3.81 -9.51 -5.80
CA LYS A 75 4.21 -10.21 -4.56
C LYS A 75 3.80 -11.69 -4.64
N ALA A 76 2.58 -11.99 -5.07
CA ALA A 76 2.10 -13.36 -5.29
C ALA A 76 2.93 -14.12 -6.33
N ALA A 77 3.26 -13.48 -7.46
CA ALA A 77 4.10 -14.08 -8.50
C ALA A 77 5.52 -14.40 -7.99
N LEU A 78 6.12 -13.51 -7.21
CA LEU A 78 7.43 -13.76 -6.60
C LEU A 78 7.38 -14.91 -5.60
N PHE A 79 6.34 -14.94 -4.76
CA PHE A 79 6.15 -16.01 -3.81
C PHE A 79 6.08 -17.37 -4.50
N GLU A 80 5.28 -17.49 -5.57
CA GLU A 80 5.18 -18.70 -6.38
C GLU A 80 6.53 -19.08 -7.02
N LEU A 81 7.18 -18.14 -7.71
CA LEU A 81 8.43 -18.37 -8.44
C LEU A 81 9.62 -18.71 -7.54
N THR A 82 9.53 -18.38 -6.25
CA THR A 82 10.56 -18.66 -5.25
C THR A 82 10.26 -19.88 -4.38
N GLY A 83 9.14 -20.58 -4.65
CA GLY A 83 8.73 -21.74 -3.86
C GLY A 83 8.25 -21.37 -2.45
N GLY A 84 7.70 -20.18 -2.29
CA GLY A 84 7.09 -19.69 -1.06
C GLY A 84 7.99 -18.85 -0.16
N ASP A 85 8.99 -18.15 -0.72
CA ASP A 85 9.85 -17.25 0.06
C ASP A 85 9.17 -15.88 0.27
N GLU A 86 8.48 -15.72 1.40
CA GLU A 86 7.82 -14.47 1.79
C GLU A 86 8.79 -13.27 1.80
N ARG A 87 10.04 -13.49 2.23
CA ARG A 87 11.03 -12.41 2.33
C ARG A 87 11.44 -11.89 0.96
N THR A 88 11.55 -12.77 -0.02
CA THR A 88 11.84 -12.36 -1.41
C THR A 88 10.60 -11.76 -2.08
N ALA A 89 9.41 -12.22 -1.71
CA ALA A 89 8.14 -11.69 -2.20
C ALA A 89 7.79 -10.30 -1.66
N GLU A 90 8.31 -9.91 -0.49
CA GLU A 90 8.12 -8.57 0.07
C GLU A 90 8.87 -7.50 -0.74
N LEU A 91 8.19 -7.00 -1.76
CA LEU A 91 8.67 -5.93 -2.62
C LEU A 91 8.66 -4.59 -1.90
N ILE A 92 9.74 -3.83 -2.09
CA ILE A 92 9.80 -2.42 -1.70
C ILE A 92 8.85 -1.63 -2.62
N VAL A 93 7.91 -0.91 -2.01
CA VAL A 93 6.87 -0.13 -2.71
C VAL A 93 6.75 1.28 -2.10
N SER A 94 6.03 2.14 -2.81
CA SER A 94 5.72 3.50 -2.34
C SER A 94 4.71 3.48 -1.19
N ALA A 95 4.88 4.36 -0.20
CA ALA A 95 4.06 4.36 1.03
C ALA A 95 2.53 4.43 0.79
N PRO A 96 1.99 5.29 -0.11
CA PRO A 96 0.56 5.33 -0.37
C PRO A 96 0.03 4.06 -1.01
N VAL A 97 0.85 3.40 -1.85
CA VAL A 97 0.47 2.14 -2.52
C VAL A 97 0.41 1.02 -1.48
N ASP A 98 1.40 0.96 -0.58
CA ASP A 98 1.41 -0.06 0.47
C ASP A 98 0.30 0.14 1.50
N GLU A 99 -0.06 1.39 1.82
CA GLU A 99 -1.24 1.65 2.66
C GLU A 99 -2.52 1.11 2.01
N MET A 100 -2.65 1.20 0.67
CA MET A 100 -3.76 0.58 -0.03
C MET A 100 -3.65 -0.95 -0.08
N VAL A 101 -2.45 -1.53 -0.13
CA VAL A 101 -2.25 -2.97 0.06
C VAL A 101 -2.80 -3.42 1.42
N HIS A 102 -2.51 -2.68 2.50
CA HIS A 102 -3.11 -2.95 3.80
C HIS A 102 -4.64 -2.87 3.75
N ALA A 103 -5.18 -1.86 3.06
CA ALA A 103 -6.62 -1.67 2.94
C ALA A 103 -7.34 -2.82 2.19
N VAL A 104 -6.68 -3.37 1.15
CA VAL A 104 -7.14 -4.58 0.46
C VAL A 104 -7.08 -5.78 1.41
N LEU A 105 -5.94 -6.02 2.07
CA LEU A 105 -5.73 -7.20 2.92
C LEU A 105 -6.60 -7.23 4.18
N ALA A 106 -7.05 -6.08 4.68
CA ALA A 106 -8.04 -6.06 5.78
C ALA A 106 -9.42 -6.55 5.36
N GLN A 107 -9.70 -6.71 4.07
CA GLN A 107 -10.88 -7.46 3.59
C GLN A 107 -10.65 -8.99 3.74
N TYR A 108 -10.13 -9.40 4.90
CA TYR A 108 -9.57 -10.72 5.17
C TYR A 108 -10.45 -11.88 4.67
N THR A 109 -11.74 -11.86 5.01
CA THR A 109 -12.68 -12.92 4.62
C THR A 109 -12.85 -13.03 3.10
N LEU A 110 -12.79 -11.91 2.36
CA LEU A 110 -12.81 -11.93 0.90
C LEU A 110 -11.48 -12.44 0.36
N CYS A 111 -10.36 -11.90 0.85
CA CYS A 111 -9.02 -12.32 0.43
C CYS A 111 -8.81 -13.82 0.60
N VAL A 112 -9.14 -14.40 1.77
CA VAL A 112 -9.00 -15.85 2.03
C VAL A 112 -9.86 -16.69 1.10
N ARG A 113 -11.08 -16.23 0.78
CA ARG A 113 -11.95 -16.94 -0.16
C ARG A 113 -11.38 -16.93 -1.57
N MET A 114 -10.90 -15.77 -2.02
CA MET A 114 -10.30 -15.60 -3.33
C MET A 114 -9.02 -16.42 -3.48
N THR A 115 -8.11 -16.37 -2.51
CA THR A 115 -6.87 -17.16 -2.53
C THR A 115 -7.15 -18.65 -2.62
N ALA A 116 -8.08 -19.17 -1.80
CA ALA A 116 -8.49 -20.57 -1.84
C ALA A 116 -9.14 -20.97 -3.18
N ARG A 117 -10.00 -20.12 -3.75
CA ARG A 117 -10.74 -20.42 -4.98
C ARG A 117 -9.87 -20.32 -6.23
N LEU A 118 -8.95 -19.35 -6.27
CA LEU A 118 -8.09 -19.07 -7.42
C LEU A 118 -6.77 -19.82 -7.38
N GLY A 119 -6.41 -20.43 -6.24
CA GLY A 119 -5.14 -21.13 -6.08
C GLY A 119 -3.93 -20.19 -6.07
N ILE A 120 -4.11 -18.98 -5.54
CA ILE A 120 -3.05 -17.96 -5.39
C ILE A 120 -2.85 -17.63 -3.91
N GLN A 121 -1.76 -16.93 -3.58
CA GLN A 121 -1.57 -16.38 -2.23
C GLN A 121 -1.28 -14.89 -2.28
N PHE A 122 -2.10 -14.10 -1.59
CA PHE A 122 -1.76 -12.72 -1.26
C PHE A 122 -0.80 -12.73 -0.08
N VAL A 123 0.39 -12.19 -0.28
CA VAL A 123 1.46 -12.15 0.72
C VAL A 123 1.87 -10.71 1.00
N HIS A 124 2.15 -10.43 2.26
CA HIS A 124 2.63 -9.14 2.74
C HIS A 124 3.33 -9.35 4.10
N MET A 125 4.51 -8.74 4.28
CA MET A 125 5.31 -8.84 5.51
C MET A 125 5.57 -7.46 6.13
N THR A 126 4.72 -7.04 7.06
CA THR A 126 4.83 -5.74 7.73
C THR A 126 6.15 -5.55 8.51
N ASP A 127 6.78 -6.63 9.00
CA ASP A 127 8.08 -6.53 9.70
C ASP A 127 9.25 -6.23 8.74
N GLN A 128 9.10 -6.60 7.47
CA GLN A 128 10.06 -6.35 6.39
C GLN A 128 9.71 -5.11 5.54
N GLU A 129 8.51 -4.54 5.72
CA GLU A 129 8.02 -3.35 5.02
C GLU A 129 8.96 -2.15 5.19
N ARG A 130 9.35 -1.51 4.08
CA ARG A 130 10.14 -0.28 4.10
C ARG A 130 9.66 0.68 3.03
N PHE A 131 9.44 1.94 3.38
CA PHE A 131 9.17 3.03 2.43
C PHE A 131 10.46 3.49 1.74
N GLY A 132 11.02 2.57 0.95
CA GLY A 132 12.33 2.70 0.33
C GLY A 132 12.31 2.77 -1.19
N TRP A 133 11.13 2.72 -1.83
CA TRP A 133 11.03 2.59 -3.28
C TRP A 133 11.67 3.78 -3.99
N GLN A 134 12.38 3.52 -5.07
CA GLN A 134 12.94 4.52 -5.96
C GLN A 134 12.72 4.13 -7.43
N PRO A 135 12.68 5.12 -8.35
CA PRO A 135 12.63 4.84 -9.77
C PRO A 135 13.80 3.94 -10.22
N GLY A 136 13.48 2.91 -10.98
CA GLY A 136 14.45 1.92 -11.48
C GLY A 136 14.67 0.71 -10.55
N ASP A 137 14.06 0.70 -9.36
CA ASP A 137 14.10 -0.46 -8.47
C ASP A 137 13.50 -1.71 -9.10
N TYR A 138 13.86 -2.86 -8.52
CA TYR A 138 13.39 -4.17 -8.96
C TYR A 138 11.85 -4.24 -9.10
N THR A 139 11.11 -3.64 -8.17
CA THR A 139 9.63 -3.52 -8.24
C THR A 139 9.18 -2.85 -9.54
N GLN A 140 9.80 -1.73 -9.93
CA GLN A 140 9.45 -1.03 -11.17
C GLN A 140 9.82 -1.86 -12.40
N GLN A 141 10.94 -2.58 -12.37
CA GLN A 141 11.34 -3.46 -13.48
C GLN A 141 10.29 -4.56 -13.71
N CYS A 142 9.82 -5.22 -12.64
CA CYS A 142 8.77 -6.23 -12.75
C CYS A 142 7.44 -5.63 -13.22
N TYR A 143 7.07 -4.47 -12.67
CA TYR A 143 5.87 -3.72 -13.05
C TYR A 143 5.85 -3.38 -14.56
N GLN A 144 6.97 -2.87 -15.07
CA GLN A 144 7.13 -2.55 -16.49
C GLN A 144 7.11 -3.81 -17.35
N ALA A 145 7.75 -4.88 -16.88
CA ALA A 145 7.78 -6.15 -17.59
C ALA A 145 6.40 -6.84 -17.64
N ALA A 146 5.49 -6.51 -16.72
CA ALA A 146 4.09 -6.92 -16.76
C ALA A 146 3.27 -6.17 -17.83
N GLY A 147 3.84 -5.14 -18.48
CA GLY A 147 3.18 -4.35 -19.50
C GLY A 147 2.33 -3.19 -18.97
N TRP A 148 2.40 -2.90 -17.66
CA TRP A 148 1.59 -1.85 -17.02
C TRP A 148 2.15 -0.42 -17.19
N GLY A 149 3.23 -0.26 -17.96
CA GLY A 149 3.84 1.03 -18.24
C GLY A 149 4.67 1.56 -17.07
N VAL A 150 4.68 2.87 -16.89
CA VAL A 150 5.40 3.54 -15.79
C VAL A 150 4.43 3.74 -14.63
N PRO A 151 4.82 3.43 -13.37
CA PRO A 151 3.99 3.71 -12.21
C PRO A 151 3.62 5.20 -12.10
N ASP A 152 2.39 5.51 -11.71
CA ASP A 152 1.90 6.89 -11.62
C ASP A 152 2.71 7.68 -10.57
N PRO A 153 3.45 8.74 -10.96
CA PRO A 153 4.31 9.51 -10.03
C PRO A 153 3.53 10.24 -8.93
N ARG A 154 2.20 10.36 -9.04
CA ARG A 154 1.36 10.88 -7.96
C ARG A 154 1.37 9.96 -6.74
N TYR A 155 1.35 8.64 -6.96
CA TYR A 155 1.22 7.62 -5.91
C TYR A 155 2.53 6.85 -5.67
N TRP A 156 3.40 6.79 -6.68
CA TRP A 156 4.73 6.20 -6.60
C TRP A 156 5.77 7.27 -6.29
N ILE A 157 5.95 7.53 -5.00
CA ILE A 157 6.78 8.59 -4.44
C ILE A 157 8.11 7.98 -3.99
N GLY A 158 9.20 8.45 -4.59
CA GLY A 158 10.56 7.98 -4.26
C GLY A 158 10.93 8.18 -2.78
N LYS A 159 11.83 7.35 -2.25
CA LYS A 159 12.27 7.35 -0.84
C LYS A 159 12.66 8.75 -0.33
N ASP A 160 13.43 9.51 -1.09
CA ASP A 160 13.90 10.83 -0.65
C ASP A 160 12.74 11.84 -0.57
N GLU A 161 11.84 11.81 -1.55
CA GLU A 161 10.64 12.65 -1.57
C GLU A 161 9.65 12.22 -0.47
N THR A 162 9.52 10.92 -0.22
CA THR A 162 8.77 10.37 0.91
C THR A 162 9.33 10.92 2.22
N GLY A 163 10.64 10.87 2.43
CA GLY A 163 11.30 11.44 3.61
C GLY A 163 11.04 12.95 3.77
N ARG A 164 11.13 13.71 2.67
CA ARG A 164 10.85 15.15 2.67
C ARG A 164 9.39 15.45 3.04
N ARG A 165 8.42 14.76 2.43
CA ARG A 165 6.98 14.95 2.70
C ARG A 165 6.61 14.56 4.12
N LEU A 166 7.14 13.45 4.63
CA LEU A 166 6.98 13.05 6.02
C LEU A 166 7.58 14.08 6.98
N GLY A 167 8.72 14.70 6.65
CA GLY A 167 9.27 15.81 7.43
C GLY A 167 8.28 16.98 7.57
N VAL A 168 7.68 17.42 6.47
CA VAL A 168 6.65 18.48 6.48
C VAL A 168 5.44 18.07 7.31
N LEU A 169 4.95 16.84 7.15
CA LEU A 169 3.80 16.34 7.88
C LEU A 169 4.07 16.21 9.38
N ARG A 170 5.25 15.71 9.78
CA ARG A 170 5.67 15.61 11.18
C ARG A 170 5.63 16.95 11.89
N GLU A 171 6.15 18.01 11.26
CA GLU A 171 6.08 19.36 11.82
C GLU A 171 4.63 19.82 12.02
N ARG A 172 3.74 19.52 11.07
CA ARG A 172 2.30 19.85 11.18
C ARG A 172 1.60 19.03 12.26
N TYR A 173 1.82 17.73 12.31
CA TYR A 173 1.22 16.85 13.32
C TYR A 173 1.71 17.18 14.73
N ALA A 174 3.00 17.47 14.90
CA ALA A 174 3.55 17.88 16.18
C ALA A 174 2.89 19.18 16.69
N SER A 175 2.53 20.11 15.80
CA SER A 175 1.86 21.36 16.19
C SER A 175 0.45 21.18 16.75
N ILE A 176 -0.16 20.01 16.55
CA ILE A 176 -1.48 19.65 17.09
C ILE A 176 -1.41 18.53 18.14
N GLY A 177 -0.22 18.28 18.69
CA GLY A 177 -0.05 17.28 19.75
C GLY A 177 -0.05 15.84 19.25
N ILE A 178 0.31 15.58 17.99
CA ILE A 178 0.50 14.23 17.43
C ILE A 178 1.99 14.01 17.12
N MET A 179 2.60 12.98 17.70
CA MET A 179 4.04 12.70 17.60
C MET A 179 4.31 11.30 17.05
N ASP A 180 5.59 11.05 16.73
CA ASP A 180 6.11 9.76 16.28
C ASP A 180 5.27 9.16 15.15
N ASP A 181 4.96 9.99 14.16
CA ASP A 181 4.18 9.58 12.99
C ASP A 181 2.79 9.00 13.38
N GLY A 182 2.16 9.59 14.40
CA GLY A 182 0.83 9.19 14.86
C GLY A 182 0.81 8.09 15.91
N ARG A 183 1.96 7.58 16.34
CA ARG A 183 2.04 6.49 17.33
C ARG A 183 1.72 6.93 18.75
N ARG A 184 1.73 8.24 19.03
CA ARG A 184 1.29 8.81 20.30
C ARG A 184 0.79 10.24 20.13
N HIS A 185 -0.10 10.66 21.02
CA HIS A 185 -0.52 12.05 21.18
C HIS A 185 -0.55 12.40 22.67
N ASP A 186 -0.49 13.70 22.99
CA ASP A 186 -0.61 14.24 24.35
C ASP A 186 -1.92 15.01 24.57
N ILE A 187 -2.85 14.93 23.62
CA ILE A 187 -4.19 15.52 23.69
C ILE A 187 -4.96 14.94 24.90
N ASP A 188 -5.27 15.80 25.86
CA ASP A 188 -6.19 15.52 26.97
C ASP A 188 -7.60 15.97 26.61
N PHE A 189 -8.50 15.01 26.38
CA PHE A 189 -9.90 15.30 26.02
C PHE A 189 -10.74 15.86 27.20
N ALA A 190 -10.23 15.81 28.43
CA ALA A 190 -10.87 16.43 29.60
C ALA A 190 -10.54 17.92 29.72
N ALA A 191 -9.39 18.35 29.18
CA ALA A 191 -9.05 19.75 29.02
C ALA A 191 -9.87 20.30 27.85
N GLY A 192 -11.05 20.85 28.14
CA GLY A 192 -11.95 21.40 27.13
C GLY A 192 -11.25 22.36 26.17
N THR A 193 -11.71 22.40 24.91
CA THR A 193 -11.14 23.27 23.87
C THR A 193 -11.17 24.73 24.33
N PRO A 194 -10.04 25.47 24.33
CA PRO A 194 -10.00 26.86 24.81
C PRO A 194 -11.01 27.81 24.14
N GLU A 195 -11.51 27.48 22.94
CA GLU A 195 -12.40 28.34 22.14
C GLU A 195 -13.91 28.12 22.36
N LEU A 196 -14.34 27.04 23.05
CA LEU A 196 -15.78 26.84 23.32
C LEU A 196 -16.27 27.54 24.61
N ALA A 197 -15.35 28.06 25.42
CA ALA A 197 -15.67 28.76 26.67
C ALA A 197 -16.01 30.26 26.46
N ALA A 198 -15.82 30.83 25.27
CA ALA A 198 -16.02 32.25 25.00
C ALA A 198 -17.37 32.60 24.33
N ALA A 199 -18.26 31.61 24.12
CA ALA A 199 -19.56 31.81 23.49
C ALA A 199 -20.76 31.36 24.36
N GLY A 200 -20.56 31.23 25.68
CA GLY A 200 -21.60 30.94 26.66
C GLY A 200 -22.02 32.17 27.45
#